data_AF-A0A6L3ASD5-F1
#
_entry.id   AF-A0A6L3ASD5-F1
#
_cell.length_a   1.000
_cell.length_b   1.000
_cell.length_c   1.000
_cell.angle_alpha   90.00
_cell.angle_beta   90.00
_cell.angle_gamma   90.00
#
_symmetry.space_group_name_H-M   'P 1'
#
loop_
_entity.id
_entity.type
_entity.pdbx_description
1 polymer ?
#
loop_
_entity_poly.entity_id
_entity_poly.type
_entity_poly.pdbx_seq_one_letter_code
_entity_poly.pdbx_strand_id
1 'polypeptide(L)'
;MAKRPRHAAGVLLKCAPRPYRRHTPAPPKAKGRGMPATLLHLDPGLPPRVSPPHDLIWGFSGWARRPGARLRAAAVTVGGERFPATGLNTARLDAEAAQRCHGLVPDLACGFWGLATLPATRAGEALRPTLVLDWTDGTREEWPAGTVAVEEPAPLPPEDTPTGDTPPGNRPLVAIAMATYNPDPALFRAQVDSIRAQTHERWVCLIEDDGSDDAHWRDILEATSGDGRFRPVRNGVNLGFYRNFERALGRVPADAEFVALADQDDRWAPGRLAALIAALKGDGGQGGAVLAFGNMRVVDGAGRVVSETFWPGLDSRHDSLDALLMANAVTGCACLFRASLLRLALPFPALGRVAYHDHWIACCAAAEGRIAYLPQSLGDYVQHGSNSLGYRRRPGLRLAAKLAASLALAPALALAAQSAAARRRLAGPLHLLVGLPDAELVCRAAFAETLRRRVPSCGVAADTAADTAAAAATATFLPGPHPGRRLLAALVRRGPRGRAFRGVAARLFTGLAIGRLTGLLARLHPPPGGLA
;
A
#
# COMPACT_ATOMS: atom_id res chain seq x y z
N MET A 1 26.05 -0.34 -37.42
CA MET A 1 25.32 0.93 -37.24
C MET A 1 24.22 0.76 -36.20
N ALA A 2 24.42 1.22 -34.97
CA ALA A 2 23.39 1.19 -33.93
C ALA A 2 22.28 2.19 -34.27
N LYS A 3 21.05 1.69 -34.53
CA LYS A 3 19.87 2.55 -34.73
C LYS A 3 19.58 3.29 -33.42
N ARG A 4 19.60 4.63 -33.46
CA ARG A 4 19.10 5.48 -32.36
C ARG A 4 17.65 5.10 -32.01
N PRO A 5 17.25 5.06 -30.73
CA PRO A 5 15.85 4.85 -30.35
C PRO A 5 14.97 5.98 -30.93
N ARG A 6 13.85 5.61 -31.52
CA ARG A 6 12.83 6.56 -32.00
C ARG A 6 11.95 6.97 -30.82
N HIS A 7 11.75 8.26 -30.57
CA HIS A 7 10.69 8.73 -29.69
C HIS A 7 9.33 8.26 -30.23
N ALA A 8 8.54 7.57 -29.40
CA ALA A 8 7.35 6.85 -29.85
C ALA A 8 6.18 7.80 -30.18
N ALA A 9 5.54 7.58 -31.33
CA ALA A 9 4.22 8.10 -31.66
C ALA A 9 3.16 7.15 -31.03
N GLY A 10 2.83 7.37 -29.76
CA GLY A 10 1.84 6.58 -29.04
C GLY A 10 1.06 7.40 -28.02
N VAL A 11 -0.06 6.86 -27.52
CA VAL A 11 -0.95 7.56 -26.60
C VAL A 11 -0.70 7.06 -25.18
N LEU A 12 -0.03 7.90 -24.37
CA LEU A 12 0.03 7.69 -22.92
C LEU A 12 -1.30 8.13 -22.30
N LEU A 13 -2.02 7.20 -21.69
CA LEU A 13 -3.26 7.50 -20.99
C LEU A 13 -2.93 8.09 -19.61
N LYS A 14 -3.01 9.42 -19.47
CA LYS A 14 -2.90 10.09 -18.16
C LYS A 14 -4.15 9.82 -17.30
N CYS A 15 -3.94 9.58 -16.00
CA CYS A 15 -5.04 9.46 -15.04
C CYS A 15 -5.83 10.78 -14.94
N ALA A 16 -7.15 10.68 -15.02
CA ALA A 16 -8.02 11.49 -14.17
C ALA A 16 -8.10 10.79 -12.80
N PRO A 17 -8.03 11.52 -11.68
CA PRO A 17 -8.28 10.94 -10.35
C PRO A 17 -9.71 10.40 -10.36
N ARG A 18 -9.90 9.09 -10.19
CA ARG A 18 -11.26 8.56 -10.01
C ARG A 18 -11.67 8.70 -8.55
N PRO A 19 -12.75 9.42 -8.23
CA PRO A 19 -13.55 9.10 -7.07
C PRO A 19 -14.45 7.90 -7.39
N TYR A 20 -14.86 7.22 -6.34
CA TYR A 20 -15.83 6.14 -6.34
C TYR A 20 -17.21 6.68 -6.79
N ARG A 21 -17.52 6.71 -8.10
CA ARG A 21 -18.92 6.78 -8.60
C ARG A 21 -19.02 6.39 -10.08
N ARG A 22 -20.17 5.80 -10.42
CA ARG A 22 -20.60 5.44 -11.79
C ARG A 22 -20.68 6.72 -12.64
N HIS A 23 -20.22 6.62 -13.89
CA HIS A 23 -20.17 7.66 -14.93
C HIS A 23 -18.92 8.56 -14.95
N THR A 24 -17.87 8.09 -15.62
CA THR A 24 -16.92 8.97 -16.32
C THR A 24 -17.48 9.31 -17.72
N PRO A 25 -17.37 10.57 -18.21
CA PRO A 25 -17.69 10.89 -19.60
C PRO A 25 -16.72 10.22 -20.56
N ALA A 26 -17.19 9.91 -21.77
CA ALA A 26 -16.38 9.27 -22.80
C ALA A 26 -15.25 10.19 -23.30
N PRO A 27 -14.01 9.68 -23.49
CA PRO A 27 -12.93 10.45 -24.09
C PRO A 27 -13.21 10.75 -25.58
N PRO A 28 -12.59 11.81 -26.16
CA PRO A 28 -12.87 12.25 -27.52
C PRO A 28 -12.48 11.19 -28.56
N LYS A 29 -13.34 10.98 -29.57
CA LYS A 29 -13.11 10.08 -30.69
C LYS A 29 -11.99 10.64 -31.59
N ALA A 30 -10.85 9.97 -31.66
CA ALA A 30 -9.82 10.28 -32.64
C ALA A 30 -10.27 9.81 -34.04
N LYS A 31 -10.29 10.72 -35.03
CA LYS A 31 -10.54 10.42 -36.45
C LYS A 31 -9.19 10.26 -37.19
N GLY A 32 -8.99 9.11 -37.84
CA GLY A 32 -8.31 8.98 -39.14
C GLY A 32 -6.78 8.79 -39.22
N ARG A 33 -6.39 7.61 -39.76
CA ARG A 33 -5.16 7.18 -40.49
C ARG A 33 -3.86 6.83 -39.70
N GLY A 34 -3.52 5.53 -39.78
CA GLY A 34 -2.19 4.92 -39.50
C GLY A 34 -2.06 4.21 -38.14
N MET A 35 -2.16 2.88 -38.08
CA MET A 35 -1.76 2.10 -36.88
C MET A 35 -0.25 1.86 -36.93
N PRO A 36 0.52 2.32 -35.92
CA PRO A 36 0.68 1.49 -34.72
C PRO A 36 0.85 2.33 -33.44
N ALA A 37 -0.22 2.91 -32.91
CA ALA A 37 -0.15 3.56 -31.60
C ALA A 37 -0.20 2.48 -30.51
N THR A 38 0.91 2.29 -29.80
CA THR A 38 0.88 1.55 -28.53
C THR A 38 0.00 2.32 -27.54
N LEU A 39 -0.95 1.62 -26.92
CA LEU A 39 -1.68 2.12 -25.77
C LEU A 39 -0.91 1.73 -24.52
N LEU A 40 -0.60 2.70 -23.67
CA LEU A 40 0.11 2.47 -22.41
C LEU A 40 -0.66 3.11 -21.26
N HIS A 41 -0.79 2.32 -20.19
CA HIS A 41 -1.20 2.79 -18.88
C HIS A 41 -0.17 2.32 -17.84
N LEU A 42 0.35 3.26 -17.08
CA LEU A 42 1.19 3.00 -15.92
C LEU A 42 0.36 3.32 -14.68
N ASP A 43 0.29 2.38 -13.75
CA ASP A 43 -0.46 2.56 -12.51
C ASP A 43 0.21 3.66 -11.67
N PRO A 44 -0.57 4.50 -10.97
CA PRO A 44 -0.01 5.55 -10.13
C PRO A 44 0.78 4.92 -8.99
N GLY A 45 2.00 5.40 -8.75
CA GLY A 45 2.86 4.81 -7.71
C GLY A 45 4.08 5.65 -7.38
N LEU A 46 4.63 6.29 -8.40
CA LEU A 46 5.77 7.18 -8.27
C LEU A 46 5.34 8.52 -7.66
N PRO A 47 5.89 8.92 -6.50
CA PRO A 47 5.55 10.20 -5.90
C PRO A 47 6.20 11.33 -6.71
N PRO A 48 5.60 12.54 -6.72
CA PRO A 48 6.20 13.69 -7.40
C PRO A 48 7.50 14.15 -6.72
N ARG A 49 7.67 13.80 -5.44
CA ARG A 49 8.79 14.19 -4.60
C ARG A 49 9.18 13.04 -3.68
N VAL A 50 10.46 12.98 -3.32
CA VAL A 50 10.98 12.04 -2.32
C VAL A 50 11.99 12.75 -1.43
N SER A 51 11.98 12.44 -0.15
CA SER A 51 12.98 12.90 0.81
C SER A 51 13.98 11.76 1.09
N PRO A 52 15.29 11.96 0.89
CA PRO A 52 16.36 11.04 1.33
C PRO A 52 16.30 10.84 2.86
N PRO A 53 16.99 9.83 3.45
CA PRO A 53 18.32 9.35 3.05
C PRO A 53 18.36 8.01 2.31
N HIS A 54 17.23 7.30 2.19
CA HIS A 54 17.24 5.94 1.63
C HIS A 54 16.83 5.91 0.17
N ASP A 55 17.32 4.89 -0.54
CA ASP A 55 16.77 4.50 -1.83
C ASP A 55 15.25 4.31 -1.75
N LEU A 56 14.57 4.76 -2.79
CA LEU A 56 13.13 4.59 -2.94
C LEU A 56 12.85 3.37 -3.82
N ILE A 57 12.20 2.36 -3.23
CA ILE A 57 11.74 1.19 -3.99
C ILE A 57 10.39 1.50 -4.62
N TRP A 58 10.35 1.51 -5.95
CA TRP A 58 9.15 1.69 -6.74
C TRP A 58 8.63 0.36 -7.26
N GLY A 59 7.47 -0.05 -6.75
CA GLY A 59 6.69 -1.14 -7.33
C GLY A 59 5.92 -0.63 -8.53
N PHE A 60 6.48 -0.76 -9.72
CA PHE A 60 5.84 -0.31 -10.95
C PHE A 60 4.92 -1.41 -11.50
N SER A 61 3.74 -1.01 -11.95
CA SER A 61 2.80 -1.89 -12.65
C SER A 61 2.01 -1.11 -13.69
N GLY A 62 1.45 -1.82 -14.67
CA GLY A 62 0.69 -1.18 -15.72
C GLY A 62 0.18 -2.19 -16.75
N TRP A 63 -0.32 -1.67 -17.86
CA TRP A 63 -0.65 -2.46 -19.04
C TRP A 63 -0.24 -1.74 -20.32
N ALA A 64 0.22 -2.50 -21.30
CA ALA A 64 0.61 -2.00 -22.60
C ALA A 64 0.00 -2.86 -23.71
N ARG A 65 -0.57 -2.23 -24.73
CA ARG A 65 -1.19 -2.90 -25.86
C ARG A 65 -0.68 -2.35 -27.19
N ARG A 66 -0.08 -3.23 -27.98
CA ARG A 66 0.32 -2.97 -29.36
C ARG A 66 -0.37 -3.95 -30.32
N PRO A 67 -1.21 -3.48 -31.26
CA PRO A 67 -1.86 -4.34 -32.26
C PRO A 67 -0.85 -5.22 -33.00
N GLY A 68 -1.16 -6.51 -33.20
CA GLY A 68 -0.27 -7.46 -33.88
C GLY A 68 0.97 -7.92 -33.12
N ALA A 69 1.29 -7.36 -31.95
CA ALA A 69 2.48 -7.73 -31.18
C ALA A 69 2.15 -8.06 -29.71
N ARG A 70 3.02 -8.86 -29.09
CA ARG A 70 2.99 -9.18 -27.64
C ARG A 70 4.18 -8.52 -26.96
N LEU A 71 4.03 -8.23 -25.68
CA LEU A 71 5.11 -7.66 -24.89
C LEU A 71 6.15 -8.77 -24.62
N ARG A 72 7.34 -8.62 -25.18
CA ARG A 72 8.46 -9.56 -25.02
C ARG A 72 9.25 -9.25 -23.75
N ALA A 73 9.47 -7.97 -23.46
CA ALA A 73 10.06 -7.51 -22.21
C ALA A 73 9.55 -6.12 -21.83
N ALA A 74 9.57 -5.81 -20.54
CA ALA A 74 9.42 -4.47 -20.03
C ALA A 74 10.50 -4.23 -18.97
N ALA A 75 10.97 -2.99 -18.85
CA ALA A 75 11.92 -2.60 -17.83
C ALA A 75 11.78 -1.12 -17.50
N VAL A 76 12.12 -0.73 -16.27
CA VAL A 76 12.34 0.68 -15.93
C VAL A 76 13.83 0.96 -15.99
N THR A 77 14.22 2.11 -16.54
CA THR A 77 15.59 2.62 -16.46
C THR A 77 15.64 3.89 -15.62
N VAL A 78 16.58 3.96 -14.68
CA VAL A 78 16.83 5.13 -13.81
C VAL A 78 18.33 5.28 -13.66
N GLY A 79 18.89 6.47 -13.92
CA GLY A 79 20.32 6.72 -13.71
C GLY A 79 21.28 5.78 -14.48
N GLY A 80 20.82 5.18 -15.59
CA GLY A 80 21.58 4.20 -16.37
C GLY A 80 21.39 2.73 -15.90
N GLU A 81 20.83 2.50 -14.72
CA GLU A 81 20.47 1.16 -14.25
C GLU A 81 19.17 0.68 -14.91
N ARG A 82 19.06 -0.63 -15.17
CA ARG A 82 17.89 -1.26 -15.81
C ARG A 82 17.25 -2.28 -14.87
N PHE A 83 15.97 -2.07 -14.57
CA PHE A 83 15.15 -2.91 -13.71
C PHE A 83 14.09 -3.66 -14.52
N PRO A 84 14.28 -4.96 -14.82
CA PRO A 84 13.32 -5.72 -15.61
C PRO A 84 12.01 -5.97 -14.86
N ALA A 85 10.90 -5.95 -15.60
CA ALA A 85 9.61 -6.39 -15.11
C ALA A 85 9.67 -7.89 -14.78
N THR A 86 9.04 -8.26 -13.65
CA THR A 86 8.92 -9.65 -13.20
C THR A 86 7.68 -10.32 -13.80
N GLY A 87 6.58 -9.59 -13.90
CA GLY A 87 5.35 -10.03 -14.55
C GLY A 87 5.24 -9.44 -15.95
N LEU A 88 4.93 -10.28 -16.94
CA LEU A 88 4.66 -9.87 -18.32
C LEU A 88 3.42 -10.56 -18.86
N ASN A 89 2.65 -9.82 -19.67
CA ASN A 89 1.38 -10.25 -20.24
C ASN A 89 0.42 -10.82 -19.17
N THR A 90 0.40 -10.19 -17.99
CA THR A 90 -0.53 -10.55 -16.92
C THR A 90 -1.95 -10.06 -17.25
N ALA A 91 -2.96 -10.65 -16.61
CA ALA A 91 -4.36 -10.36 -16.92
C ALA A 91 -4.77 -8.98 -16.37
N ARG A 92 -5.23 -8.08 -17.22
CA ARG A 92 -5.67 -6.71 -16.86
C ARG A 92 -7.09 -6.45 -17.35
N LEU A 93 -8.06 -6.71 -16.47
CA LEU A 93 -9.49 -6.54 -16.75
C LEU A 93 -9.87 -5.07 -16.95
N ASP A 94 -9.18 -4.17 -16.26
CA ASP A 94 -9.34 -2.72 -16.35
C ASP A 94 -8.88 -2.13 -17.69
N ALA A 95 -8.00 -2.83 -18.41
CA ALA A 95 -7.56 -2.43 -19.74
C ALA A 95 -8.65 -2.59 -20.81
N GLU A 96 -9.67 -3.42 -20.58
CA GLU A 96 -10.69 -3.75 -21.60
C GLU A 96 -11.42 -2.51 -22.10
N ALA A 97 -11.93 -1.69 -21.18
CA ALA A 97 -12.71 -0.50 -21.54
C ALA A 97 -11.86 0.50 -22.34
N ALA A 98 -10.62 0.72 -21.92
CA ALA A 98 -9.69 1.60 -22.60
C ALA A 98 -9.39 1.10 -24.02
N GLN A 99 -9.08 -0.19 -24.19
CA GLN A 99 -8.82 -0.78 -25.51
C GLN A 99 -10.03 -0.63 -26.46
N ARG A 100 -11.26 -0.87 -25.97
CA ARG A 100 -12.49 -0.69 -26.77
C ARG A 100 -12.71 0.75 -27.22
N CYS A 101 -12.47 1.72 -26.33
CA CYS A 101 -12.60 3.15 -26.65
C CYS A 101 -11.66 3.57 -27.79
N HIS A 102 -10.53 2.86 -27.95
CA HIS A 102 -9.57 3.07 -29.03
C HIS A 102 -9.78 2.12 -30.23
N GLY A 103 -10.94 1.46 -30.33
CA GLY A 103 -11.28 0.62 -31.48
C GLY A 103 -10.51 -0.71 -31.55
N LEU A 104 -9.83 -1.12 -30.48
CA LEU A 104 -9.10 -2.37 -30.43
C LEU A 104 -10.00 -3.52 -29.97
N VAL A 105 -9.77 -4.71 -30.55
CA VAL A 105 -10.23 -5.96 -29.94
C VAL A 105 -9.48 -6.14 -28.62
N PRO A 106 -10.18 -6.24 -27.47
CA PRO A 106 -9.54 -6.32 -26.18
C PRO A 106 -8.67 -7.55 -26.04
N ASP A 107 -7.46 -7.32 -25.59
CA ASP A 107 -6.54 -8.34 -25.13
C ASP A 107 -6.24 -8.10 -23.66
N LEU A 108 -6.64 -9.05 -22.82
CA LEU A 108 -6.49 -8.94 -21.38
C LEU A 108 -5.07 -9.34 -20.94
N ALA A 109 -4.31 -10.07 -21.75
CA ALA A 109 -2.95 -10.48 -21.45
C ALA A 109 -1.95 -9.36 -21.81
N CYS A 110 -2.14 -8.18 -21.23
CA CYS A 110 -1.38 -6.97 -21.55
C CYS A 110 -0.69 -6.31 -20.34
N GLY A 111 -0.80 -6.91 -19.16
CA GLY A 111 -0.23 -6.38 -17.92
C GLY A 111 1.27 -6.60 -17.78
N PHE A 112 1.93 -5.74 -17.02
CA PHE A 112 3.30 -5.90 -16.57
C PHE A 112 3.46 -5.35 -15.15
N TRP A 113 4.45 -5.86 -14.41
CA TRP A 113 4.87 -5.28 -13.14
C TRP A 113 6.30 -5.67 -12.77
N GLY A 114 6.96 -4.87 -11.94
CA GLY A 114 8.28 -5.12 -11.41
C GLY A 114 8.63 -4.18 -10.26
N LEU A 115 9.87 -4.26 -9.79
CA LEU A 115 10.43 -3.32 -8.82
C LEU A 115 11.57 -2.55 -9.49
N ALA A 116 11.64 -1.25 -9.24
CA ALA A 116 12.75 -0.40 -9.62
C ALA A 116 13.29 0.33 -8.40
N THR A 117 14.59 0.51 -8.32
CA THR A 117 15.23 1.28 -7.26
C THR A 117 15.54 2.67 -7.79
N LEU A 118 15.03 3.68 -7.10
CA LEU A 118 15.40 5.07 -7.32
C LEU A 118 16.48 5.42 -6.29
N PRO A 119 17.69 5.78 -6.73
CA PRO A 119 18.81 5.99 -5.82
C PRO A 119 18.57 7.22 -4.93
N ALA A 120 18.98 7.11 -3.67
CA ALA A 120 19.16 8.28 -2.81
C ALA A 120 20.21 9.20 -3.44
N THR A 121 19.76 10.32 -3.99
CA THR A 121 20.58 11.30 -4.70
C THR A 121 20.59 12.62 -3.93
N ARG A 122 21.39 13.59 -4.36
CA ARG A 122 21.48 14.87 -3.66
C ARG A 122 20.16 15.63 -3.77
N ALA A 123 19.80 16.34 -2.71
CA ALA A 123 18.68 17.26 -2.72
C ALA A 123 18.84 18.27 -3.88
N GLY A 124 17.72 18.60 -4.54
CA GLY A 124 17.69 19.45 -5.73
C GLY A 124 17.90 18.70 -7.05
N GLU A 125 18.29 17.42 -7.03
CA GLU A 125 18.30 16.59 -8.24
C GLU A 125 16.89 16.13 -8.65
N ALA A 126 16.74 15.71 -9.91
CA ALA A 126 15.49 15.19 -10.45
C ALA A 126 15.71 13.84 -11.11
N LEU A 127 15.07 12.79 -10.56
CA LEU A 127 15.09 11.45 -11.13
C LEU A 127 14.07 11.35 -12.26
N ARG A 128 14.48 10.80 -13.40
CA ARG A 128 13.66 10.70 -14.62
C ARG A 128 13.53 9.24 -15.07
N PRO A 129 12.78 8.40 -14.33
CA PRO A 129 12.57 7.01 -14.72
C PRO A 129 11.92 6.91 -16.10
N THR A 130 12.39 5.95 -16.90
CA THR A 130 11.86 5.66 -18.23
C THR A 130 11.43 4.20 -18.32
N LEU A 131 10.19 3.95 -18.75
CA LEU A 131 9.69 2.62 -19.04
C LEU A 131 10.08 2.22 -20.47
N VAL A 132 10.81 1.12 -20.60
CA VAL A 132 11.25 0.51 -21.85
C VAL A 132 10.38 -0.70 -22.14
N LEU A 133 9.76 -0.76 -23.32
CA LEU A 133 8.93 -1.87 -23.79
C LEU A 133 9.55 -2.48 -25.05
N ASP A 134 9.79 -3.79 -25.01
CA ASP A 134 10.28 -4.57 -26.14
C ASP A 134 9.15 -5.50 -26.64
N TRP A 135 8.86 -5.47 -27.93
CA TRP A 135 7.75 -6.21 -28.55
C TRP A 135 8.22 -7.38 -29.41
N THR A 136 7.33 -8.35 -29.66
CA THR A 136 7.62 -9.51 -30.51
C THR A 136 7.79 -9.17 -32.00
N ASP A 137 7.27 -8.03 -32.45
CA ASP A 137 7.48 -7.51 -33.82
C ASP A 137 8.85 -6.82 -34.01
N GLY A 138 9.70 -6.87 -32.98
CA GLY A 138 11.02 -6.23 -32.97
C GLY A 138 11.01 -4.75 -32.59
N THR A 139 9.84 -4.15 -32.37
CA THR A 139 9.71 -2.76 -31.93
C THR A 139 10.22 -2.61 -30.50
N ARG A 140 10.93 -1.51 -30.24
CA ARG A 140 11.30 -1.04 -28.90
C ARG A 140 10.80 0.38 -28.70
N GLU A 141 10.16 0.63 -27.56
CA GLU A 141 9.60 1.94 -27.21
C GLU A 141 10.07 2.37 -25.81
N GLU A 142 10.25 3.68 -25.63
CA GLU A 142 10.67 4.29 -24.36
C GLU A 142 9.67 5.37 -23.97
N TRP A 143 9.22 5.32 -22.72
CA TRP A 143 8.13 6.14 -22.19
C TRP A 143 8.55 6.78 -20.87
N PRO A 144 8.49 8.13 -20.74
CA PRO A 144 8.73 8.79 -19.46
C PRO A 144 7.72 8.30 -18.41
N ALA A 145 8.20 7.85 -17.25
CA ALA A 145 7.34 7.37 -16.16
C ALA A 145 6.95 8.46 -15.15
N GLY A 146 7.43 9.69 -15.36
CA GLY A 146 7.30 10.81 -14.43
C GLY A 146 8.67 11.38 -14.06
N THR A 147 8.67 12.54 -13.42
CA THR A 147 9.88 13.11 -12.80
C THR A 147 9.66 13.13 -11.30
N VAL A 148 10.67 12.71 -10.54
CA VAL A 148 10.67 12.75 -9.08
C VAL A 148 11.67 13.81 -8.65
N ALA A 149 11.19 14.85 -7.98
CA ALA A 149 12.08 15.82 -7.34
C ALA A 149 12.65 15.24 -6.05
N VAL A 150 13.93 15.43 -5.82
CA VAL A 150 14.60 15.02 -4.58
C VAL A 150 14.63 16.22 -3.64
N GLU A 151 13.90 16.12 -2.53
CA GLU A 151 13.84 17.16 -1.51
C GLU A 151 14.97 17.02 -0.49
N GLU A 152 15.19 18.05 0.33
CA GLU A 152 16.05 17.91 1.50
C GLU A 152 15.47 16.87 2.48
N PRO A 153 16.30 16.06 3.14
CA PRO A 153 15.85 15.15 4.18
C PRO A 153 15.15 15.93 5.30
N ALA A 154 13.98 15.47 5.74
CA ALA A 154 13.47 15.92 7.03
C ALA A 154 14.42 15.43 8.13
N PRO A 155 14.65 16.21 9.20
CA PRO A 155 15.40 15.73 10.36
C PRO A 155 14.76 14.45 10.90
N LEU A 156 15.49 13.34 10.87
CA LEU A 156 15.03 12.10 11.48
C LEU A 156 15.06 12.24 13.00
N PRO A 157 14.11 11.61 13.72
CA PRO A 157 14.18 11.55 15.17
C PRO A 157 15.48 10.85 15.62
N PRO A 158 16.04 11.25 16.77
CA PRO A 158 17.27 10.66 17.31
C PRO A 158 17.05 9.18 17.63
N GLU A 159 18.16 8.44 17.75
CA GLU A 159 18.11 7.03 18.20
C GLU A 159 17.52 6.94 19.61
N ASP A 160 16.81 5.83 19.91
CA ASP A 160 16.28 5.55 21.25
C ASP A 160 17.47 5.47 22.23
N THR A 161 17.82 6.60 22.85
CA THR A 161 18.73 6.60 23.99
C THR A 161 17.85 6.50 25.23
N PRO A 162 17.90 5.38 25.98
CA PRO A 162 17.15 5.28 27.23
C PRO A 162 17.79 6.26 28.23
N THR A 163 17.31 7.50 28.28
CA THR A 163 17.69 8.42 29.36
C THR A 163 16.87 8.04 30.59
N GLY A 164 17.46 7.19 31.42
CA GLY A 164 16.88 6.70 32.67
C GLY A 164 16.61 7.77 33.74
N ASP A 165 16.93 9.06 33.52
CA ASP A 165 16.99 10.06 34.60
C ASP A 165 16.33 11.41 34.25
N THR A 166 15.24 11.46 33.46
CA THR A 166 14.65 12.76 33.10
C THR A 166 13.60 13.25 34.11
N PRO A 167 13.66 14.53 34.58
CA PRO A 167 12.76 15.07 35.60
C PRO A 167 11.27 15.04 35.23
N PRO A 168 10.34 15.09 36.22
CA PRO A 168 8.90 14.91 36.04
C PRO A 168 8.17 15.92 35.12
N GLY A 169 8.85 16.99 34.66
CA GLY A 169 8.36 17.88 33.60
C GLY A 169 8.51 17.32 32.17
N ASN A 170 9.16 16.15 31.99
CA ASN A 170 9.61 15.63 30.69
C ASN A 170 8.93 14.31 30.27
N ARG A 171 7.64 14.14 30.54
CA ARG A 171 6.84 12.94 30.13
C ARG A 171 6.91 12.72 28.62
N PRO A 172 6.96 11.52 28.04
CA PRO A 172 7.15 11.31 26.59
C PRO A 172 6.30 12.19 25.67
N LEU A 173 6.89 12.83 24.65
CA LEU A 173 6.11 13.56 23.64
C LEU A 173 5.54 12.55 22.64
N VAL A 174 4.22 12.55 22.50
CA VAL A 174 3.52 11.79 21.47
C VAL A 174 3.20 12.71 20.29
N ALA A 175 3.74 12.42 19.11
CA ALA A 175 3.29 13.01 17.87
C ALA A 175 2.14 12.18 17.29
N ILE A 176 0.94 12.75 17.24
CA ILE A 176 -0.23 12.15 16.62
C ILE A 176 -0.23 12.59 15.15
N ALA A 177 0.01 11.67 14.23
CA ALA A 177 -0.09 11.90 12.79
C ALA A 177 -1.51 11.54 12.33
N MET A 178 -2.28 12.56 11.93
CA MET A 178 -3.66 12.39 11.46
C MET A 178 -3.76 12.71 9.98
N ALA A 179 -4.34 11.80 9.20
CA ALA A 179 -4.65 12.03 7.79
C ALA A 179 -6.12 12.44 7.61
N THR A 180 -6.36 13.52 6.88
CA THR A 180 -7.72 14.02 6.58
C THR A 180 -7.96 14.19 5.08
N TYR A 181 -9.21 13.98 4.65
CA TYR A 181 -9.72 14.33 3.31
C TYR A 181 -11.26 14.32 3.32
N ASN A 182 -11.85 15.49 3.06
CA ASN A 182 -13.28 15.79 3.14
C ASN A 182 -13.97 15.05 4.32
N PRO A 183 -13.51 15.27 5.57
CA PRO A 183 -14.08 14.61 6.74
C PRO A 183 -15.56 14.89 6.90
N ASP A 184 -16.32 13.91 7.44
CA ASP A 184 -17.61 14.24 8.02
C ASP A 184 -17.39 15.19 9.23
N PRO A 185 -18.00 16.38 9.26
CA PRO A 185 -17.69 17.38 10.28
C PRO A 185 -18.02 16.92 11.72
N ALA A 186 -19.07 16.11 11.89
CA ALA A 186 -19.49 15.63 13.21
C ALA A 186 -18.55 14.54 13.72
N LEU A 187 -18.15 13.60 12.85
CA LEU A 187 -17.17 12.57 13.20
C LEU A 187 -15.79 13.17 13.47
N PHE A 188 -15.36 14.14 12.67
CA PHE A 188 -14.10 14.84 12.88
C PHE A 188 -14.05 15.58 14.21
N ARG A 189 -15.12 16.31 14.55
CA ARG A 189 -15.20 16.99 15.84
C ARG A 189 -15.13 16.00 17.00
N ALA A 190 -15.85 14.87 16.91
CA ALA A 190 -15.79 13.82 17.91
C ALA A 190 -14.39 13.22 18.07
N GLN A 191 -13.68 13.00 16.96
CA GLN A 191 -12.31 12.50 16.98
C GLN A 191 -11.36 13.51 17.64
N VAL A 192 -11.42 14.79 17.23
CA VAL A 192 -10.64 15.88 17.81
C VAL A 192 -10.90 16.03 19.32
N ASP A 193 -12.17 16.00 19.74
CA ASP A 193 -12.54 16.09 21.15
C ASP A 193 -12.01 14.87 21.95
N SER A 194 -12.01 13.67 21.36
CA SER A 194 -11.48 12.46 22.01
C SER A 194 -9.96 12.48 22.18
N ILE A 195 -9.24 13.13 21.25
CA ILE A 195 -7.79 13.37 21.36
C ILE A 195 -7.54 14.46 22.40
N ARG A 196 -8.33 15.54 22.40
CA ARG A 196 -8.22 16.63 23.37
C ARG A 196 -8.37 16.12 24.82
N ALA A 197 -9.23 15.13 25.02
CA ALA A 197 -9.54 14.51 26.31
C ALA A 197 -8.57 13.38 26.75
N GLN A 198 -7.44 13.16 26.06
CA GLN A 198 -6.46 12.14 26.48
C GLN A 198 -5.86 12.47 27.85
N THR A 199 -5.71 11.46 28.71
CA THR A 199 -5.13 11.62 30.06
C THR A 199 -3.62 11.84 30.04
N HIS A 200 -2.95 11.39 28.98
CA HIS A 200 -1.57 11.81 28.69
C HIS A 200 -1.62 13.14 27.94
N GLU A 201 -1.12 14.22 28.53
CA GLU A 201 -1.32 15.58 28.00
C GLU A 201 -0.19 16.06 27.06
N ARG A 202 0.99 15.43 27.13
CA ARG A 202 2.18 15.83 26.35
C ARG A 202 2.13 15.20 24.96
N TRP A 203 1.29 15.77 24.10
CA TRP A 203 1.16 15.40 22.70
C TRP A 203 1.04 16.61 21.79
N VAL A 204 1.34 16.39 20.51
CA VAL A 204 1.06 17.31 19.39
C VAL A 204 0.32 16.53 18.32
N CYS A 205 -0.73 17.11 17.74
CA CYS A 205 -1.50 16.48 16.66
C CYS A 205 -1.20 17.18 15.34
N LEU A 206 -0.43 16.49 14.49
CA LEU A 206 -0.09 16.90 13.14
C LEU A 206 -1.20 16.42 12.21
N ILE A 207 -2.09 17.34 11.83
CA ILE A 207 -3.17 17.04 10.89
C ILE A 207 -2.67 17.39 9.49
N GLU A 208 -2.64 16.38 8.63
CA GLU A 208 -2.27 16.50 7.23
C GLU A 208 -3.53 16.32 6.38
N ASP A 209 -3.98 17.39 5.75
CA ASP A 209 -5.16 17.39 4.89
C ASP A 209 -4.76 17.18 3.43
N ASP A 210 -5.35 16.18 2.79
CA ASP A 210 -5.01 15.72 1.43
C ASP A 210 -5.75 16.51 0.34
N GLY A 211 -5.92 17.81 0.55
CA GLY A 211 -6.59 18.72 -0.37
C GLY A 211 -8.12 18.62 -0.32
N SER A 212 -8.68 18.68 0.88
CA SER A 212 -10.13 18.88 1.07
C SER A 212 -10.62 20.14 0.39
N ASP A 213 -11.93 20.26 0.16
CA ASP A 213 -12.51 21.52 -0.32
C ASP A 213 -12.53 22.62 0.77
N ASP A 214 -12.92 23.84 0.39
CA ASP A 214 -12.88 25.01 1.28
C ASP A 214 -13.90 24.95 2.43
N ALA A 215 -14.97 24.16 2.29
CA ALA A 215 -15.92 23.99 3.38
C ALA A 215 -15.33 23.07 4.45
N HIS A 216 -14.88 21.89 4.05
CA HIS A 216 -14.25 20.93 4.95
C HIS A 216 -12.97 21.47 5.59
N TRP A 217 -12.19 22.27 4.87
CA TRP A 217 -11.00 22.91 5.45
C TRP A 217 -11.37 23.90 6.56
N ARG A 218 -12.46 24.68 6.40
CA ARG A 218 -12.96 25.55 7.47
C ARG A 218 -13.42 24.75 8.69
N ASP A 219 -14.13 23.64 8.47
CA ASP A 219 -14.58 22.76 9.55
C ASP A 219 -13.39 22.18 10.34
N ILE A 220 -12.31 21.80 9.63
CA ILE A 220 -11.06 21.32 10.26
C ILE A 220 -10.45 22.41 11.16
N LEU A 221 -10.35 23.64 10.65
CA LEU A 221 -9.80 24.77 11.40
C LEU A 221 -10.67 25.14 12.61
N GLU A 222 -11.99 25.11 12.46
CA GLU A 222 -12.92 25.40 13.57
C GLU A 222 -12.79 24.36 14.68
N ALA A 223 -12.87 23.07 14.35
CA ALA A 223 -12.84 21.99 15.35
C ALA A 223 -11.51 21.94 16.13
N THR A 224 -10.41 22.37 15.50
CA THR A 224 -9.07 22.39 16.09
C THR A 224 -8.70 23.72 16.76
N SER A 225 -9.54 24.75 16.62
CA SER A 225 -9.31 26.07 17.20
C SER A 225 -9.26 26.04 18.74
N GLY A 226 -8.53 26.99 19.32
CA GLY A 226 -8.42 27.14 20.78
C GLY A 226 -7.45 26.19 21.48
N ASP A 227 -6.87 25.20 20.79
CA ASP A 227 -5.86 24.29 21.34
C ASP A 227 -4.64 24.20 20.42
N GLY A 228 -3.56 24.90 20.79
CA GLY A 228 -2.32 25.01 20.01
C GLY A 228 -1.54 23.70 19.83
N ARG A 229 -1.99 22.60 20.43
CA ARG A 229 -1.43 21.26 20.19
C ARG A 229 -1.87 20.69 18.84
N PHE A 230 -2.96 21.18 18.24
CA PHE A 230 -3.37 20.80 16.88
C PHE A 230 -2.67 21.68 15.84
N ARG A 231 -2.04 21.06 14.83
CA ARG A 231 -1.23 21.73 13.81
C ARG A 231 -1.65 21.31 12.39
N PRO A 232 -2.84 21.74 11.92
CA PRO A 232 -3.36 21.37 10.61
C PRO A 232 -2.60 22.04 9.45
N VAL A 233 -2.38 21.29 8.37
CA VAL A 233 -1.84 21.77 7.09
C VAL A 233 -2.67 21.21 5.95
N ARG A 234 -3.00 22.06 4.97
CA ARG A 234 -3.72 21.68 3.74
C ARG A 234 -2.79 21.55 2.55
N ASN A 235 -2.81 20.38 1.93
CA ASN A 235 -2.08 20.12 0.70
C ASN A 235 -2.85 20.59 -0.53
N GLY A 236 -2.12 20.99 -1.58
CA GLY A 236 -2.73 21.34 -2.87
C GLY A 236 -3.04 20.13 -3.77
N VAL A 237 -2.57 18.93 -3.42
CA VAL A 237 -2.72 17.72 -4.25
C VAL A 237 -3.08 16.52 -3.39
N ASN A 238 -4.20 15.88 -3.74
CA ASN A 238 -4.65 14.63 -3.16
C ASN A 238 -3.79 13.44 -3.62
N LEU A 239 -2.94 12.93 -2.74
CA LEU A 239 -2.07 11.78 -3.02
C LEU A 239 -2.67 10.45 -2.52
N GLY A 240 -3.74 10.50 -1.73
CA GLY A 240 -4.37 9.37 -1.05
C GLY A 240 -3.74 9.11 0.33
N PHE A 241 -4.48 8.40 1.18
CA PHE A 241 -4.14 8.20 2.59
C PHE A 241 -2.72 7.66 2.83
N TYR A 242 -2.23 6.73 2.00
CA TYR A 242 -0.88 6.15 2.17
C TYR A 242 0.23 7.21 2.16
N ARG A 243 0.16 8.14 1.21
CA ARG A 243 1.11 9.24 1.06
C ARG A 243 0.79 10.41 1.98
N ASN A 244 -0.49 10.59 2.34
CA ASN A 244 -0.87 11.61 3.30
C ASN A 244 -0.30 11.29 4.70
N PHE A 245 -0.36 10.02 5.14
CA PHE A 245 0.33 9.59 6.36
C PHE A 245 1.85 9.75 6.25
N GLU A 246 2.48 9.43 5.13
CA GLU A 246 3.91 9.67 4.94
C GLU A 246 4.29 11.15 5.14
N ARG A 247 3.52 12.09 4.60
CA ARG A 247 3.72 13.53 4.81
C ARG A 247 3.57 13.92 6.28
N ALA A 248 2.51 13.43 6.94
CA ALA A 248 2.29 13.69 8.36
C ALA A 248 3.46 13.17 9.22
N LEU A 249 3.97 11.98 8.90
CA LEU A 249 5.10 11.35 9.58
C LEU A 249 6.43 12.07 9.33
N GLY A 250 6.62 12.63 8.12
CA GLY A 250 7.78 13.49 7.81
C GLY A 250 7.82 14.81 8.57
N ARG A 251 6.70 15.20 9.21
CA ARG A 251 6.60 16.40 10.07
C ARG A 251 6.74 16.12 11.56
N VAL A 252 6.96 14.85 11.95
CA VAL A 252 7.13 14.46 13.36
C VAL A 252 8.31 15.24 13.96
N PRO A 253 8.12 15.94 15.11
CA PRO A 253 9.21 16.66 15.76
C PRO A 253 10.34 15.72 16.17
N ALA A 254 11.57 16.21 16.11
CA ALA A 254 12.75 15.44 16.51
C ALA A 254 12.76 15.09 18.02
N ASP A 255 12.02 15.81 18.86
CA ASP A 255 11.89 15.52 20.30
C ASP A 255 10.70 14.60 20.63
N ALA A 256 9.98 14.09 19.62
CA ALA A 256 8.94 13.10 19.81
C ALA A 256 9.56 11.74 20.16
N GLU A 257 9.09 11.12 21.24
CA GLU A 257 9.51 9.77 21.65
C GLU A 257 8.61 8.71 21.00
N PHE A 258 7.33 9.03 20.84
CA PHE A 258 6.34 8.14 20.28
C PHE A 258 5.52 8.80 19.18
N VAL A 259 5.02 7.98 18.28
CA VAL A 259 4.14 8.39 17.19
C VAL A 259 2.86 7.56 17.23
N ALA A 260 1.71 8.24 17.22
CA ALA A 260 0.40 7.61 17.08
C ALA A 260 -0.15 7.92 15.68
N LEU A 261 -0.86 6.96 15.08
CA LEU A 261 -1.62 7.23 13.87
C LEU A 261 -3.09 7.47 14.24
N ALA A 262 -3.72 8.41 13.56
CA ALA A 262 -5.12 8.73 13.75
C ALA A 262 -5.82 8.86 12.39
N ASP A 263 -6.98 8.22 12.27
CA ASP A 263 -7.93 8.55 11.21
C ASP A 263 -8.84 9.71 11.68
N GLN A 264 -9.54 10.33 10.73
CA GLN A 264 -10.35 11.53 10.93
C GLN A 264 -11.74 11.27 11.53
N ASP A 265 -12.14 10.00 11.66
CA ASP A 265 -13.53 9.57 11.87
C ASP A 265 -13.72 8.55 13.01
N ASP A 266 -12.69 8.33 13.83
CA ASP A 266 -12.74 7.43 14.99
C ASP A 266 -13.10 8.15 16.31
N ARG A 267 -13.10 7.41 17.43
CA ARG A 267 -13.16 7.98 18.79
C ARG A 267 -12.22 7.26 19.73
N TRP A 268 -11.27 7.98 20.33
CA TRP A 268 -10.30 7.40 21.26
C TRP A 268 -10.86 7.27 22.68
N ALA A 269 -10.48 6.20 23.39
CA ALA A 269 -10.69 6.12 24.83
C ALA A 269 -9.73 7.08 25.57
N PRO A 270 -10.13 7.72 26.68
CA PRO A 270 -9.30 8.73 27.36
C PRO A 270 -7.91 8.24 27.81
N GLY A 271 -7.80 6.98 28.24
CA GLY A 271 -6.55 6.37 28.73
C GLY A 271 -5.68 5.72 27.64
N ARG A 272 -6.03 5.88 26.36
CA ARG A 272 -5.40 5.14 25.26
C ARG A 272 -3.90 5.39 25.16
N LEU A 273 -3.47 6.66 25.12
CA LEU A 273 -2.06 6.99 24.97
C LEU A 273 -1.23 6.42 26.13
N ALA A 274 -1.68 6.61 27.37
CA ALA A 274 -0.99 6.09 28.55
C ALA A 274 -0.84 4.55 28.51
N ALA A 275 -1.89 3.83 28.12
CA ALA A 275 -1.87 2.37 28.01
C ALA A 275 -0.88 1.87 26.94
N LEU A 276 -0.85 2.50 25.77
CA LEU A 276 0.07 2.11 24.69
C LEU A 276 1.52 2.45 25.02
N ILE A 277 1.78 3.61 25.66
CA ILE A 277 3.12 3.99 26.13
C ILE A 277 3.64 2.96 27.15
N ALA A 278 2.80 2.53 28.11
CA ALA A 278 3.18 1.51 29.07
C ALA A 278 3.60 0.20 28.39
N ALA A 279 2.84 -0.24 27.38
CA ALA A 279 3.18 -1.44 26.61
C ALA A 279 4.49 -1.31 25.80
N LEU A 280 4.81 -0.11 25.30
CA LEU A 280 6.09 0.15 24.61
C LEU A 280 7.29 0.17 25.57
N LYS A 281 7.09 0.60 26.82
CA LYS A 281 8.16 0.63 27.84
C LYS A 281 8.43 -0.75 28.45
N GLY A 282 7.41 -1.60 28.60
CA GLY A 282 7.55 -2.90 29.26
C GLY A 282 7.85 -2.77 30.76
N ASP A 283 8.11 -3.90 31.42
CA ASP A 283 8.40 -3.93 32.86
C ASP A 283 9.84 -3.40 33.11
N GLY A 284 9.96 -2.16 33.61
CA GLY A 284 11.25 -1.58 34.01
C GLY A 284 12.13 -1.04 32.87
N GLY A 285 11.58 -0.82 31.66
CA GLY A 285 12.29 -0.19 30.54
C GLY A 285 13.27 -1.09 29.79
N GLN A 286 13.53 -2.31 30.26
CA GLN A 286 14.35 -3.29 29.55
C GLN A 286 13.46 -4.21 28.71
N GLY A 287 13.75 -4.31 27.41
CA GLY A 287 13.02 -5.19 26.50
C GLY A 287 11.62 -4.71 26.12
N GLY A 288 11.39 -3.40 26.01
CA GLY A 288 10.13 -2.81 25.51
C GLY A 288 9.78 -3.17 24.06
N ALA A 289 8.55 -2.92 23.63
CA ALA A 289 8.12 -3.12 22.24
C ALA A 289 8.51 -1.92 21.35
N VAL A 290 8.62 -2.17 20.04
CA VAL A 290 8.84 -1.14 19.01
C VAL A 290 7.51 -0.50 18.60
N LEU A 291 6.45 -1.32 18.55
CA LEU A 291 5.08 -0.91 18.25
C LEU A 291 4.10 -1.58 19.23
N ALA A 292 3.11 -0.83 19.69
CA ALA A 292 1.99 -1.33 20.46
C ALA A 292 0.68 -0.97 19.74
N PHE A 293 -0.30 -1.86 19.75
CA PHE A 293 -1.63 -1.56 19.22
C PHE A 293 -2.73 -2.20 20.08
N GLY A 294 -3.83 -1.47 20.20
CA GLY A 294 -4.99 -1.90 20.98
C GLY A 294 -6.06 -2.60 20.13
N ASN A 295 -6.94 -3.32 20.81
CA ASN A 295 -8.24 -3.65 20.25
C ASN A 295 -9.10 -2.37 20.10
N MET A 296 -10.08 -2.41 19.21
CA MET A 296 -11.13 -1.40 19.09
C MET A 296 -12.49 -2.08 19.02
N ARG A 297 -13.51 -1.44 19.58
CA ARG A 297 -14.89 -1.80 19.29
C ARG A 297 -15.27 -1.25 17.92
N VAL A 298 -16.12 -1.95 17.21
CA VAL A 298 -16.73 -1.47 15.97
C VAL A 298 -18.10 -0.94 16.32
N VAL A 299 -18.36 0.32 16.03
CA VAL A 299 -19.67 0.96 16.24
C VAL A 299 -20.25 1.43 14.91
N ASP A 300 -21.57 1.49 14.79
CA ASP A 300 -22.22 2.13 13.64
C ASP A 300 -22.27 3.67 13.79
N GLY A 301 -22.72 4.38 12.76
CA GLY A 301 -22.87 5.84 12.81
C GLY A 301 -23.88 6.36 13.85
N ALA A 302 -24.67 5.49 14.49
CA ALA A 302 -25.54 5.84 15.61
C ALA A 302 -24.92 5.48 16.98
N GLY A 303 -23.66 5.01 16.99
CA GLY A 303 -22.93 4.62 18.19
C GLY A 303 -23.28 3.23 18.74
N ARG A 304 -24.06 2.41 18.01
CA ARG A 304 -24.38 1.05 18.46
C ARG A 304 -23.20 0.12 18.20
N VAL A 305 -22.86 -0.71 19.18
CA VAL A 305 -21.77 -1.69 19.03
C VAL A 305 -22.16 -2.79 18.04
N VAL A 306 -21.40 -2.86 16.94
CA VAL A 306 -21.47 -3.90 15.90
C VAL A 306 -20.58 -5.09 16.29
N SER A 307 -19.43 -4.82 16.91
CA SER A 307 -18.51 -5.84 17.42
C SER A 307 -17.64 -5.32 18.56
N GLU A 308 -17.45 -6.13 19.60
CA GLU A 308 -16.52 -5.82 20.70
C GLU A 308 -15.03 -5.88 20.30
N THR A 309 -14.73 -6.41 19.12
CA THR A 309 -13.36 -6.51 18.63
C THR A 309 -13.27 -6.33 17.13
N PHE A 310 -12.35 -5.46 16.71
CA PHE A 310 -11.99 -5.30 15.31
C PHE A 310 -11.30 -6.56 14.75
N TRP A 311 -10.59 -7.30 15.60
CA TRP A 311 -9.82 -8.48 15.21
C TRP A 311 -10.28 -9.76 15.92
N PRO A 312 -11.46 -10.30 15.58
CA PRO A 312 -11.88 -11.60 16.12
C PRO A 312 -10.84 -12.67 15.78
N GLY A 313 -10.34 -13.37 16.81
CA GLY A 313 -9.26 -14.37 16.83
C GLY A 313 -7.96 -13.93 16.17
N LEU A 314 -7.38 -12.87 16.72
CA LEU A 314 -6.01 -12.43 16.50
C LEU A 314 -5.02 -13.41 17.18
N ASP A 315 -4.95 -14.65 16.71
CA ASP A 315 -4.31 -15.73 17.48
C ASP A 315 -2.76 -15.71 17.48
N SER A 316 -2.10 -14.80 16.72
CA SER A 316 -0.62 -14.58 16.67
C SER A 316 -0.12 -13.72 15.49
N ARG A 317 -0.98 -13.26 14.57
CA ARG A 317 -0.56 -12.66 13.27
C ARG A 317 0.44 -11.49 13.31
N HIS A 318 0.57 -10.81 14.44
CA HIS A 318 1.43 -9.65 14.61
C HIS A 318 2.85 -10.02 15.09
N ASP A 319 3.11 -11.28 15.43
CA ASP A 319 4.34 -11.72 16.11
C ASP A 319 5.50 -12.08 15.17
N SER A 320 5.36 -11.87 13.86
CA SER A 320 6.35 -12.31 12.88
C SER A 320 6.31 -11.48 11.58
N LEU A 321 7.49 -11.22 11.02
CA LEU A 321 7.60 -10.44 9.77
C LEU A 321 7.00 -11.19 8.57
N ASP A 322 7.21 -12.50 8.44
CA ASP A 322 6.62 -13.29 7.35
C ASP A 322 5.09 -13.25 7.40
N ALA A 323 4.55 -13.19 8.61
CA ALA A 323 3.13 -13.11 8.87
C ALA A 323 2.53 -11.80 8.39
N LEU A 324 3.19 -10.71 8.78
CA LEU A 324 2.77 -9.37 8.41
C LEU A 324 2.97 -9.14 6.92
N LEU A 325 4.09 -9.56 6.31
CA LEU A 325 4.25 -9.51 4.85
C LEU A 325 3.11 -10.27 4.13
N MET A 326 2.56 -11.34 4.71
CA MET A 326 1.38 -12.00 4.16
C MET A 326 0.08 -11.22 4.37
N ALA A 327 -0.20 -10.77 5.59
CA ALA A 327 -1.47 -10.16 5.94
C ALA A 327 -1.30 -9.16 7.08
N ASN A 328 -1.82 -7.95 6.89
CA ASN A 328 -1.84 -6.97 7.95
C ASN A 328 -2.66 -7.47 9.15
N ALA A 329 -2.17 -7.16 10.34
CA ALA A 329 -2.77 -7.49 11.62
C ALA A 329 -2.78 -6.30 12.60
N VAL A 330 -2.19 -5.17 12.20
CA VAL A 330 -2.12 -3.92 12.95
C VAL A 330 -3.05 -2.94 12.27
N THR A 331 -4.03 -2.41 13.01
CA THR A 331 -4.86 -1.31 12.49
C THR A 331 -4.15 0.00 12.80
N GLY A 332 -3.90 0.82 11.77
CA GLY A 332 -3.15 2.08 11.89
C GLY A 332 -3.68 2.97 13.00
N CYS A 333 -4.96 3.35 12.89
CA CYS A 333 -5.62 4.20 13.87
C CYS A 333 -5.70 3.63 15.29
N ALA A 334 -5.21 2.42 15.57
CA ALA A 334 -5.15 1.80 16.90
C ALA A 334 -3.71 1.65 17.46
N CYS A 335 -2.68 2.07 16.71
CA CYS A 335 -1.29 1.85 17.08
C CYS A 335 -0.57 3.11 17.62
N LEU A 336 0.51 2.84 18.35
CA LEU A 336 1.53 3.77 18.82
C LEU A 336 2.88 3.06 18.64
N PHE A 337 3.90 3.76 18.14
CA PHE A 337 5.23 3.20 17.95
C PHE A 337 6.33 4.18 18.35
N ARG A 338 7.54 3.69 18.54
CA ARG A 338 8.73 4.52 18.84
C ARG A 338 9.08 5.40 17.64
N ALA A 339 9.34 6.68 17.87
CA ALA A 339 9.65 7.61 16.78
C ALA A 339 10.89 7.18 15.96
N SER A 340 11.86 6.52 16.60
CA SER A 340 13.04 5.92 15.97
C SER A 340 12.73 5.01 14.77
N LEU A 341 11.58 4.30 14.78
CA LEU A 341 11.12 3.44 13.69
C LEU A 341 10.97 4.19 12.35
N LEU A 342 10.78 5.52 12.39
CA LEU A 342 10.70 6.36 11.19
C LEU A 342 11.99 6.32 10.35
N ARG A 343 13.15 6.04 10.96
CA ARG A 343 14.42 5.86 10.23
C ARG A 343 14.37 4.70 9.26
N LEU A 344 13.65 3.62 9.60
CA LEU A 344 13.44 2.46 8.73
C LEU A 344 12.25 2.70 7.78
N ALA A 345 11.16 3.25 8.31
CA ALA A 345 9.90 3.38 7.60
C ALA A 345 9.93 4.43 6.48
N LEU A 346 10.56 5.59 6.69
CA LEU A 346 10.56 6.71 5.73
C LEU A 346 11.78 6.67 4.79
N PRO A 347 11.64 7.10 3.52
CA PRO A 347 10.37 7.30 2.82
C PRO A 347 9.66 5.97 2.57
N PHE A 348 8.34 5.98 2.50
CA PHE A 348 7.53 4.82 2.18
C PHE A 348 7.82 4.31 0.76
N PRO A 349 7.82 2.98 0.55
CA PRO A 349 7.90 2.38 -0.78
C PRO A 349 6.88 2.99 -1.75
N ALA A 350 7.31 3.24 -2.99
CA ALA A 350 6.47 3.77 -4.05
C ALA A 350 5.50 2.75 -4.60
N LEU A 351 4.31 2.72 -3.99
CA LEU A 351 3.22 1.80 -4.28
C LEU A 351 1.89 2.52 -4.55
N GLY A 352 1.86 3.85 -4.51
CA GLY A 352 0.66 4.62 -4.80
C GLY A 352 -0.50 4.29 -3.86
N ARG A 353 -1.69 4.08 -4.43
CA ARG A 353 -2.95 3.88 -3.66
C ARG A 353 -3.25 2.42 -3.31
N VAL A 354 -2.35 1.48 -3.62
CA VAL A 354 -2.56 0.04 -3.36
C VAL A 354 -1.96 -0.44 -2.04
N ALA A 355 -1.13 0.37 -1.40
CA ALA A 355 -0.49 0.05 -0.14
C ALA A 355 -1.23 0.66 1.05
N TYR A 356 -1.06 0.03 2.22
CA TYR A 356 -1.55 0.51 3.49
C TYR A 356 -0.37 0.88 4.39
N HIS A 357 -0.46 2.05 5.01
CA HIS A 357 0.64 2.67 5.75
C HIS A 357 0.90 1.90 7.06
N ASP A 358 -0.17 1.49 7.73
CA ASP A 358 -0.15 0.68 8.93
C ASP A 358 0.46 -0.70 8.68
N HIS A 359 0.17 -1.32 7.54
CA HIS A 359 0.78 -2.56 7.11
C HIS A 359 2.29 -2.40 6.91
N TRP A 360 2.72 -1.34 6.23
CA TRP A 360 4.14 -1.03 6.04
C TRP A 360 4.86 -0.82 7.38
N ILE A 361 4.28 0.01 8.25
CA ILE A 361 4.84 0.32 9.58
C ILE A 361 4.90 -0.93 10.45
N ALA A 362 3.89 -1.80 10.40
CA ALA A 362 3.91 -3.07 11.12
C ALA A 362 5.03 -3.99 10.61
N CYS A 363 5.26 -4.06 9.29
CA CYS A 363 6.39 -4.80 8.72
C CYS A 363 7.74 -4.21 9.17
N CYS A 364 7.87 -2.89 9.27
CA CYS A 364 9.08 -2.25 9.82
C CYS A 364 9.27 -2.63 11.29
N ALA A 365 8.22 -2.49 12.11
CA ALA A 365 8.28 -2.80 13.54
C ALA A 365 8.65 -4.26 13.82
N ALA A 366 8.12 -5.20 13.04
CA ALA A 366 8.45 -6.62 13.16
C ALA A 366 9.84 -6.99 12.61
N ALA A 367 10.42 -6.15 11.74
CA ALA A 367 11.81 -6.31 11.31
C ALA A 367 12.81 -5.76 12.34
N GLU A 368 12.39 -4.77 13.14
CA GLU A 368 13.25 -4.12 14.14
C GLU A 368 13.12 -4.75 15.53
N GLY A 369 11.93 -5.24 15.90
CA GLY A 369 11.73 -5.83 17.23
C GLY A 369 10.31 -6.32 17.49
N ARG A 370 9.91 -6.25 18.75
CA ARG A 370 8.64 -6.83 19.21
C ARG A 370 7.46 -5.89 18.96
N ILE A 371 6.34 -6.47 18.55
CA ILE A 371 5.04 -5.80 18.52
C ILE A 371 4.21 -6.27 19.71
N ALA A 372 3.65 -5.34 20.49
CA ALA A 372 2.74 -5.61 21.59
C ALA A 372 1.28 -5.44 21.16
N TYR A 373 0.42 -6.38 21.57
CA TYR A 373 -1.03 -6.28 21.38
C TYR A 373 -1.74 -6.15 22.73
N LEU A 374 -2.63 -5.17 22.84
CA LEU A 374 -3.43 -4.93 24.03
C LEU A 374 -4.89 -5.34 23.73
N PRO A 375 -5.43 -6.39 24.38
CA PRO A 375 -6.77 -6.89 24.08
C PRO A 375 -7.90 -5.97 24.57
N GLN A 376 -7.58 -5.04 25.48
CA GLN A 376 -8.50 -3.99 25.92
C GLN A 376 -8.90 -3.07 24.75
N SER A 377 -10.17 -2.67 24.71
CA SER A 377 -10.62 -1.69 23.71
C SER A 377 -10.11 -0.31 24.07
N LEU A 378 -9.30 0.28 23.20
CA LEU A 378 -8.73 1.62 23.38
C LEU A 378 -9.41 2.69 22.51
N GLY A 379 -10.54 2.35 21.90
CA GLY A 379 -11.34 3.28 21.12
C GLY A 379 -12.47 2.59 20.38
N ASP A 380 -13.29 3.42 19.74
CA ASP A 380 -14.37 3.00 18.86
C ASP A 380 -13.98 3.34 17.42
N TYR A 381 -14.00 2.31 16.58
CA TYR A 381 -13.92 2.41 15.14
C TYR A 381 -15.34 2.62 14.58
N VAL A 382 -15.60 3.78 13.97
CA VAL A 382 -16.93 4.14 13.48
C VAL A 382 -17.11 3.65 12.06
N GLN A 383 -18.00 2.67 11.87
CA GLN A 383 -18.34 2.12 10.57
C GLN A 383 -19.45 2.94 9.89
N HIS A 384 -19.11 3.59 8.78
CA HIS A 384 -20.02 4.38 7.94
C HIS A 384 -19.72 4.20 6.45
N GLY A 385 -20.54 4.81 5.58
CA GLY A 385 -20.49 4.61 4.13
C GLY A 385 -19.25 5.19 3.43
N SER A 386 -18.45 5.99 4.14
CA SER A 386 -17.31 6.74 3.57
C SER A 386 -15.95 6.21 4.02
N ASN A 387 -15.88 5.16 4.86
CA ASN A 387 -14.58 4.62 5.28
C ASN A 387 -13.80 4.07 4.07
N SER A 388 -12.48 4.31 4.05
CA SER A 388 -11.59 3.76 3.01
C SER A 388 -11.47 2.23 3.07
N LEU A 389 -11.49 1.68 4.28
CA LEU A 389 -11.59 0.26 4.59
C LEU A 389 -12.64 0.11 5.68
N GLY A 390 -13.49 -0.92 5.62
CA GLY A 390 -14.53 -1.17 6.61
C GLY A 390 -14.35 -2.49 7.34
N TYR A 391 -14.83 -2.57 8.58
CA TYR A 391 -14.94 -3.85 9.29
C TYR A 391 -15.85 -4.82 8.53
N ARG A 392 -15.36 -6.05 8.33
CA ARG A 392 -16.14 -7.16 7.80
C ARG A 392 -16.12 -8.29 8.81
N ARG A 393 -17.28 -8.57 9.41
CA ARG A 393 -17.48 -9.72 10.30
C ARG A 393 -16.94 -10.97 9.62
N ARG A 394 -16.19 -11.81 10.36
CA ARG A 394 -15.45 -12.97 9.83
C ARG A 394 -16.28 -13.66 8.74
N PRO A 395 -15.73 -13.84 7.53
CA PRO A 395 -16.39 -14.71 6.59
C PRO A 395 -16.37 -16.13 7.19
N GLY A 396 -17.55 -16.71 7.41
CA GLY A 396 -17.65 -18.04 8.01
C GLY A 396 -16.93 -19.12 7.19
N LEU A 397 -16.86 -20.34 7.73
CA LEU A 397 -16.27 -21.55 7.11
C LEU A 397 -16.62 -21.69 5.60
N ARG A 398 -17.79 -21.17 5.20
CA ARG A 398 -18.30 -21.10 3.83
C ARG A 398 -17.43 -20.29 2.85
N LEU A 399 -16.72 -19.22 3.23
CA LEU A 399 -15.86 -18.49 2.28
C LEU A 399 -14.53 -19.19 2.04
N ALA A 400 -13.93 -19.79 3.08
CA ALA A 400 -12.73 -20.61 2.92
C ALA A 400 -13.04 -21.84 2.03
N ALA A 401 -14.20 -22.46 2.22
CA ALA A 401 -14.71 -23.51 1.33
C ALA A 401 -14.97 -22.99 -0.11
N LYS A 402 -15.52 -21.78 -0.27
CA LYS A 402 -15.69 -21.14 -1.59
C LYS A 402 -14.36 -20.79 -2.27
N LEU A 403 -13.34 -20.36 -1.53
CA LEU A 403 -12.01 -20.05 -2.07
C LEU A 403 -11.23 -21.32 -2.43
N ALA A 404 -11.35 -22.39 -1.63
CA ALA A 404 -10.82 -23.71 -1.98
C ALA A 404 -11.56 -24.31 -3.20
N ALA A 405 -12.89 -24.20 -3.25
CA ALA A 405 -13.69 -24.60 -4.41
C ALA A 405 -13.37 -23.74 -5.66
N SER A 406 -12.99 -22.47 -5.49
CA SER A 406 -12.60 -21.62 -6.62
C SER A 406 -11.29 -22.04 -7.29
N LEU A 407 -10.42 -22.81 -6.62
CA LEU A 407 -9.26 -23.43 -7.28
C LEU A 407 -9.72 -24.55 -8.22
N ALA A 408 -10.66 -25.40 -7.80
CA ALA A 408 -11.26 -26.43 -8.66
C ALA A 408 -12.06 -25.82 -9.82
N LEU A 409 -12.68 -24.65 -9.60
CA LEU A 409 -13.41 -23.89 -10.62
C LEU A 409 -12.50 -22.95 -11.43
N ALA A 410 -11.19 -22.91 -11.19
CA ALA A 410 -10.29 -21.96 -11.86
C ALA A 410 -10.34 -22.05 -13.40
N PRO A 411 -10.42 -23.24 -14.03
CA PRO A 411 -10.62 -23.35 -15.48
C PRO A 411 -11.95 -22.75 -15.95
N ALA A 412 -13.05 -23.04 -15.25
CA ALA A 412 -14.37 -22.51 -15.59
C ALA A 412 -14.45 -20.99 -15.39
N LEU A 413 -13.82 -20.46 -14.33
CA LEU A 413 -13.72 -19.03 -14.07
C LEU A 413 -12.83 -18.32 -15.09
N ALA A 414 -11.73 -18.94 -15.51
CA ALA A 414 -10.89 -18.43 -16.59
C ALA A 414 -11.63 -18.41 -17.94
N LEU A 415 -12.43 -19.44 -18.24
CA LEU A 415 -13.29 -19.47 -19.42
C LEU A 415 -14.39 -18.40 -19.34
N ALA A 416 -15.08 -18.28 -18.21
CA ALA A 416 -16.06 -17.23 -17.98
C ALA A 416 -15.44 -15.83 -18.10
N ALA A 417 -14.21 -15.64 -17.60
CA ALA A 417 -13.45 -14.40 -17.73
C ALA A 417 -13.09 -14.06 -19.19
N GLN A 418 -13.28 -14.95 -20.17
CA GLN A 418 -13.14 -14.62 -21.60
C GLN A 418 -14.41 -14.00 -22.21
N SER A 419 -15.59 -14.24 -21.62
CA SER A 419 -16.85 -13.64 -22.09
C SER A 419 -17.02 -12.22 -21.57
N ALA A 420 -17.19 -11.25 -22.47
CA ALA A 420 -17.48 -9.87 -22.10
C ALA A 420 -18.82 -9.73 -21.33
N ALA A 421 -19.79 -10.60 -21.60
CA ALA A 421 -21.06 -10.64 -20.87
C ALA A 421 -20.85 -11.15 -19.44
N ALA A 422 -20.10 -12.25 -19.27
CA ALA A 422 -19.79 -12.79 -17.95
C ALA A 422 -18.89 -11.84 -17.14
N ARG A 423 -17.89 -11.19 -17.75
CA ARG A 423 -17.07 -10.16 -17.08
C ARG A 423 -17.91 -8.99 -16.58
N ARG A 424 -18.90 -8.53 -17.35
CA ARG A 424 -19.83 -7.48 -16.90
C ARG A 424 -20.70 -7.94 -15.74
N ARG A 425 -21.22 -9.17 -15.80
CA ARG A 425 -22.08 -9.75 -14.75
C ARG A 425 -21.32 -10.09 -13.47
N LEU A 426 -20.05 -10.46 -13.58
CA LEU A 426 -19.17 -10.90 -12.49
C LEU A 426 -18.02 -9.91 -12.21
N ALA A 427 -18.16 -8.64 -12.60
CA ALA A 427 -17.07 -7.67 -12.58
C ALA A 427 -16.43 -7.54 -11.19
N GLY A 428 -17.24 -7.44 -10.13
CA GLY A 428 -16.76 -7.37 -8.74
C GLY A 428 -15.98 -8.62 -8.31
N PRO A 429 -16.58 -9.82 -8.34
CA PRO A 429 -15.91 -11.07 -7.99
C PRO A 429 -14.65 -11.36 -8.82
N LEU A 430 -14.68 -11.12 -10.14
CA LEU A 430 -13.52 -11.34 -11.01
C LEU A 430 -12.41 -10.32 -10.76
N HIS A 431 -12.74 -9.06 -10.51
CA HIS A 431 -11.73 -8.06 -10.13
C HIS A 431 -11.04 -8.45 -8.81
N LEU A 432 -11.80 -8.91 -7.83
CA LEU A 432 -11.27 -9.30 -6.52
C LEU A 432 -10.40 -10.57 -6.57
N LEU A 433 -10.71 -11.49 -7.48
CA LEU A 433 -9.97 -12.75 -7.66
C LEU A 433 -8.83 -12.65 -8.66
N VAL A 434 -8.94 -11.84 -9.71
CA VAL A 434 -7.99 -11.83 -10.85
C VAL A 434 -7.21 -10.52 -10.96
N GLY A 435 -7.79 -9.38 -10.58
CA GLY A 435 -7.16 -8.06 -10.74
C GLY A 435 -6.30 -7.60 -9.55
N LEU A 436 -6.65 -8.02 -8.34
CA LEU A 436 -5.92 -7.66 -7.11
C LEU A 436 -4.60 -8.42 -6.86
N PRO A 437 -4.42 -9.71 -7.23
CA PRO A 437 -3.24 -10.47 -6.84
C PRO A 437 -1.91 -9.87 -7.29
N ASP A 438 -1.82 -9.29 -8.49
CA ASP A 438 -0.59 -8.66 -8.98
C ASP A 438 -0.23 -7.41 -8.16
N ALA A 439 -1.19 -6.50 -7.92
CA ALA A 439 -0.98 -5.32 -7.08
C ALA A 439 -0.57 -5.72 -5.65
N GLU A 440 -1.21 -6.76 -5.11
CA GLU A 440 -0.91 -7.30 -3.81
C GLU A 440 0.47 -7.95 -3.71
N LEU A 441 0.93 -8.61 -4.77
CA LEU A 441 2.30 -9.14 -4.83
C LEU A 441 3.33 -8.02 -4.97
N VAL A 442 3.04 -6.99 -5.79
CA VAL A 442 3.91 -5.82 -5.95
C VAL A 442 4.13 -5.14 -4.59
N CYS A 443 3.08 -4.93 -3.80
CA CYS A 443 3.20 -4.35 -2.46
C CYS A 443 4.12 -5.18 -1.56
N ARG A 444 3.92 -6.50 -1.51
CA ARG A 444 4.71 -7.40 -0.66
C ARG A 444 6.17 -7.48 -1.09
N ALA A 445 6.40 -7.53 -2.39
CA ALA A 445 7.74 -7.55 -2.97
C ALA A 445 8.47 -6.23 -2.69
N ALA A 446 7.79 -5.09 -2.82
CA ALA A 446 8.36 -3.79 -2.52
C ALA A 446 8.65 -3.62 -1.02
N PHE A 447 7.76 -4.06 -0.13
CA PHE A 447 8.03 -4.06 1.32
C PHE A 447 9.25 -4.92 1.65
N ALA A 448 9.29 -6.15 1.13
CA ALA A 448 10.41 -7.06 1.38
C ALA A 448 11.74 -6.52 0.84
N GLU A 449 11.76 -5.96 -0.37
CA GLU A 449 12.96 -5.37 -0.96
C GLU A 449 13.42 -4.12 -0.21
N THR A 450 12.48 -3.29 0.26
CA THR A 450 12.79 -2.10 1.05
C THR A 450 13.43 -2.49 2.38
N LEU A 451 12.84 -3.45 3.11
CA LEU A 451 13.40 -3.95 4.37
C LEU A 451 14.77 -4.59 4.15
N ARG A 452 14.92 -5.44 3.13
CA ARG A 452 16.20 -6.10 2.80
C ARG A 452 17.34 -5.10 2.61
N ARG A 453 17.04 -3.93 2.01
CA ARG A 453 18.04 -2.87 1.79
C ARG A 453 18.30 -2.03 3.03
N ARG A 454 17.26 -1.69 3.80
CA ARG A 454 17.36 -0.70 4.88
C ARG A 454 17.73 -1.29 6.25
N VAL A 455 17.30 -2.51 6.56
CA VAL A 455 17.56 -3.14 7.87
C VAL A 455 19.07 -3.18 8.19
N PRO A 456 19.97 -3.60 7.28
CA PRO A 456 21.41 -3.61 7.58
C PRO A 456 22.00 -2.22 7.86
N SER A 457 21.46 -1.17 7.23
CA SER A 457 21.97 0.21 7.35
C SER A 457 21.42 1.00 8.53
N CYS A 458 20.33 0.55 9.17
CA CYS A 458 19.67 1.28 10.25
C CYS A 458 20.16 0.91 11.66
N GLY A 459 21.22 0.10 11.77
CA GLY A 459 21.81 -0.24 13.08
C GLY A 459 20.90 -1.04 13.99
N VAL A 460 19.91 -1.77 13.43
CA VAL A 460 19.09 -2.72 14.20
C VAL A 460 20.05 -3.67 14.92
N ALA A 461 19.94 -3.74 16.25
CA ALA A 461 20.88 -4.50 17.07
C ALA A 461 21.04 -5.92 16.50
N ALA A 462 22.28 -6.31 16.21
CA ALA A 462 22.61 -7.57 15.55
C ALA A 462 22.30 -8.77 16.47
N ASP A 463 21.02 -9.11 16.61
CA ASP A 463 20.61 -10.44 17.03
C ASP A 463 20.66 -11.32 15.78
N THR A 464 21.78 -12.02 15.62
CA THR A 464 22.06 -12.87 14.45
C THR A 464 20.91 -13.83 14.10
N ALA A 465 20.09 -14.25 15.06
CA ALA A 465 18.92 -15.09 14.82
C ALA A 465 17.73 -14.30 14.24
N ALA A 466 17.45 -13.10 14.75
CA ALA A 466 16.38 -12.22 14.26
C ALA A 466 16.69 -11.70 12.85
N ASP A 467 17.95 -11.31 12.60
CA ASP A 467 18.42 -10.89 11.28
C ASP A 467 18.29 -12.02 10.24
N THR A 468 18.64 -13.25 10.64
CA THR A 468 18.47 -14.43 9.78
C THR A 468 16.99 -14.71 9.49
N ALA A 469 16.10 -14.54 10.47
CA ALA A 469 14.67 -14.72 10.29
C ALA A 469 14.05 -13.63 9.39
N ALA A 470 14.46 -12.37 9.55
CA ALA A 470 14.02 -11.26 8.70
C ALA A 470 14.51 -11.42 7.26
N ALA A 471 15.77 -11.85 7.06
CA ALA A 471 16.32 -12.17 5.74
C ALA A 471 15.56 -13.33 5.08
N ALA A 472 15.24 -14.40 5.82
CA ALA A 472 14.45 -15.52 5.31
C ALA A 472 13.00 -15.11 4.95
N ALA A 473 12.38 -14.27 5.79
CA ALA A 473 11.03 -13.75 5.57
C ALA A 473 10.98 -12.89 4.29
N THR A 474 11.87 -11.91 4.16
CA THR A 474 11.93 -11.04 2.98
C THR A 474 12.24 -11.82 1.70
N ALA A 475 13.19 -12.78 1.75
CA ALA A 475 13.53 -13.63 0.61
C ALA A 475 12.33 -14.41 0.04
N THR A 476 11.32 -14.71 0.86
CA THR A 476 10.09 -15.37 0.41
C THR A 476 9.27 -14.47 -0.54
N PHE A 477 9.30 -13.15 -0.35
CA PHE A 477 8.46 -12.20 -1.08
C PHE A 477 9.19 -11.40 -2.16
N LEU A 478 10.52 -11.48 -2.22
CA LEU A 478 11.29 -10.85 -3.30
C LEU A 478 10.85 -11.37 -4.68
N PRO A 479 10.92 -10.53 -5.73
CA PRO A 479 10.62 -10.97 -7.09
C PRO A 479 11.46 -12.19 -7.49
N GLY A 480 10.85 -13.13 -8.22
CA GLY A 480 11.52 -14.34 -8.68
C GLY A 480 10.62 -15.18 -9.60
N PRO A 481 11.15 -16.23 -10.25
CA PRO A 481 10.42 -16.96 -11.29
C PRO A 481 9.20 -17.75 -10.77
N HIS A 482 9.10 -17.99 -9.46
CA HIS A 482 8.10 -18.89 -8.89
C HIS A 482 7.40 -18.34 -7.62
N PRO A 483 6.72 -17.18 -7.68
CA PRO A 483 6.00 -16.64 -6.52
C PRO A 483 4.94 -17.61 -5.99
N GLY A 484 4.28 -18.37 -6.87
CA GLY A 484 3.31 -19.40 -6.50
C GLY A 484 3.89 -20.56 -5.68
N ARG A 485 5.16 -20.96 -5.91
CA ARG A 485 5.80 -22.02 -5.10
C ARG A 485 6.08 -21.54 -3.67
N ARG A 486 6.46 -20.27 -3.53
CA ARG A 486 6.72 -19.66 -2.21
C ARG A 486 5.43 -19.44 -1.43
N LEU A 487 4.35 -18.99 -2.09
CA LEU A 487 3.02 -18.93 -1.51
C LEU A 487 2.48 -20.32 -1.12
N LEU A 488 2.76 -21.35 -1.92
CA LEU A 488 2.40 -22.73 -1.60
C LEU A 488 3.17 -23.26 -0.39
N ALA A 489 4.46 -22.97 -0.28
CA ALA A 489 5.24 -23.31 0.91
C ALA A 489 4.65 -22.65 2.17
N ALA A 490 4.23 -21.37 2.07
CA ALA A 490 3.54 -20.67 3.14
C ALA A 490 2.17 -21.30 3.49
N LEU A 491 1.43 -21.82 2.50
CA LEU A 491 0.14 -22.50 2.69
C LEU A 491 0.24 -23.79 3.53
N VAL A 492 1.30 -24.57 3.30
CA VAL A 492 1.48 -25.90 3.91
C VAL A 492 2.11 -25.81 5.31
N ARG A 493 2.55 -24.61 5.73
CA ARG A 493 3.13 -24.38 7.05
C ARG A 493 2.16 -24.83 8.16
N ARG A 494 2.66 -25.66 9.08
CA ARG A 494 1.90 -26.18 10.24
C ARG A 494 1.92 -25.18 11.41
N GLY A 495 0.98 -25.32 12.34
CA GLY A 495 0.89 -24.49 13.55
C GLY A 495 -0.03 -23.26 13.43
N PRO A 496 -0.20 -22.49 14.54
CA PRO A 496 -1.08 -21.32 14.61
C PRO A 496 -0.78 -20.26 13.54
N ARG A 497 0.52 -19.97 13.33
CA ARG A 497 1.01 -19.05 12.29
C ARG A 497 0.54 -19.47 10.90
N GLY A 498 0.74 -20.74 10.53
CA GLY A 498 0.28 -21.26 9.24
C GLY A 498 -1.24 -21.14 9.02
N ARG A 499 -2.06 -21.35 10.06
CA ARG A 499 -3.52 -21.20 9.98
C ARG A 499 -3.95 -19.76 9.65
N ALA A 500 -3.23 -18.78 10.17
CA ALA A 500 -3.52 -17.39 9.94
C ALA A 500 -3.26 -16.94 8.48
N PHE A 501 -2.29 -17.55 7.78
CA PHE A 501 -1.96 -17.19 6.40
C PHE A 501 -2.81 -17.91 5.35
N ARG A 502 -3.41 -19.05 5.70
CA ARG A 502 -4.08 -19.93 4.72
C ARG A 502 -5.14 -19.23 3.89
N GLY A 503 -5.95 -18.36 4.49
CA GLY A 503 -7.01 -17.66 3.76
C GLY A 503 -6.47 -16.70 2.69
N VAL A 504 -5.47 -15.88 3.04
CA VAL A 504 -4.87 -14.90 2.13
C VAL A 504 -4.01 -15.59 1.08
N ALA A 505 -3.17 -16.53 1.50
CA ALA A 505 -2.31 -17.28 0.59
C ALA A 505 -3.14 -18.12 -0.40
N ALA A 506 -4.26 -18.72 0.03
CA ALA A 506 -5.14 -19.48 -0.86
C ALA A 506 -5.81 -18.56 -1.88
N ARG A 507 -6.31 -17.39 -1.45
CA ARG A 507 -6.90 -16.39 -2.37
C ARG A 507 -5.88 -15.92 -3.40
N LEU A 508 -4.67 -15.56 -2.98
CA LEU A 508 -3.61 -15.10 -3.88
C LEU A 508 -3.19 -16.21 -4.85
N PHE A 509 -2.98 -17.43 -4.34
CA PHE A 509 -2.62 -18.57 -5.18
C PHE A 509 -3.71 -18.88 -6.22
N THR A 510 -4.97 -18.94 -5.80
CA THR A 510 -6.10 -19.16 -6.71
C THR A 510 -6.22 -18.02 -7.73
N GLY A 511 -6.06 -16.78 -7.31
CA GLY A 511 -6.09 -15.63 -8.21
C GLY A 511 -4.99 -15.66 -9.27
N LEU A 512 -3.76 -16.02 -8.87
CA LEU A 512 -2.65 -16.24 -9.80
C LEU A 512 -2.91 -17.40 -10.77
N ALA A 513 -3.50 -18.50 -10.29
CA ALA A 513 -3.87 -19.63 -11.13
C ALA A 513 -4.92 -19.23 -12.18
N ILE A 514 -5.98 -18.53 -11.77
CA ILE A 514 -7.02 -18.02 -12.68
C ILE A 514 -6.42 -17.02 -13.67
N GLY A 515 -5.59 -16.08 -13.20
CA GLY A 515 -4.93 -15.10 -14.05
C GLY A 515 -4.01 -15.75 -15.09
N ARG A 516 -3.24 -16.77 -14.70
CA ARG A 516 -2.40 -17.56 -15.62
C ARG A 516 -3.23 -18.31 -16.66
N LEU A 517 -4.31 -18.97 -16.25
CA LEU A 517 -5.20 -19.69 -17.18
C LEU A 517 -5.90 -18.73 -18.14
N THR A 518 -6.39 -17.58 -17.64
CA THR A 518 -7.00 -16.53 -18.46
C THR A 518 -6.01 -15.98 -19.47
N GLY A 519 -4.78 -15.70 -19.02
CA GLY A 519 -3.69 -15.24 -19.89
C GLY A 519 -3.18 -16.31 -20.86
N LEU A 520 -3.28 -17.60 -20.53
CA LEU A 520 -2.95 -18.70 -21.43
C LEU A 520 -3.99 -18.79 -22.55
N LEU A 521 -5.27 -18.75 -22.21
CA LEU A 521 -6.36 -18.79 -23.18
C LEU A 521 -6.33 -17.56 -24.11
N ALA A 522 -6.03 -16.38 -23.56
CA ALA A 522 -5.80 -15.17 -24.35
C ALA A 522 -4.53 -15.24 -25.24
N ARG A 523 -3.54 -16.08 -24.88
CA ARG A 523 -2.33 -16.33 -25.68
C ARG A 523 -2.55 -17.38 -26.78
N LEU A 524 -3.45 -18.35 -26.56
CA LEU A 524 -3.82 -19.36 -27.56
C LEU A 524 -4.61 -18.76 -28.73
N HIS A 525 -5.25 -17.61 -28.52
CA HIS A 525 -5.70 -16.76 -29.61
C HIS A 525 -4.54 -15.86 -30.08
N PRO A 526 -3.98 -16.08 -31.29
CA PRO A 526 -3.00 -15.14 -31.82
C PRO A 526 -3.63 -13.74 -31.83
N PRO A 527 -2.84 -12.65 -31.59
CA PRO A 527 -3.36 -11.31 -31.83
C PRO A 527 -3.95 -11.31 -33.23
N PRO A 528 -5.22 -10.90 -33.41
CA PRO A 528 -5.81 -10.89 -34.74
C PRO A 528 -4.86 -10.11 -35.64
N GLY A 529 -4.32 -10.79 -36.65
CA GLY A 529 -3.65 -10.13 -37.76
C GLY A 529 -4.62 -9.08 -38.27
N GLY A 530 -4.13 -7.86 -38.47
CA GLY A 530 -4.98 -6.74 -38.84
C GLY A 530 -5.90 -7.09 -40.03
N LEU A 531 -7.07 -6.45 -40.00
CA LEU A 531 -8.17 -6.43 -40.99
C LEU A 531 -9.27 -7.47 -40.76
N ALA A 532 -10.39 -6.98 -40.21
CA ALA A 532 -11.71 -7.25 -40.76
C ALA A 532 -12.22 -5.95 -41.39
#